data_AF-A0A162RMN0-F1
#
_entry.id   AF-A0A162RMN0-F1
#
_cell.length_a   1.000
_cell.length_b   1.000
_cell.length_c   1.000
_cell.angle_alpha   90.00
_cell.angle_beta   90.00
_cell.angle_gamma   90.00
#
_symmetry.space_group_name_H-M   'P 1'
#
loop_
_entity.id
_entity.type
_entity.pdbx_description
1 polymer ?
#
loop_
_entity_poly.entity_id
_entity_poly.type
_entity_poly.pdbx_seq_one_letter_code
_entity_poly.pdbx_strand_id
1 'polypeptide(L)'
;MSSPKDSAIDEELFQFYLQFRLRQIQKSMLLWEDNSDKEALVNILTNCQHINGNTLRMVFRDIFDKSAETFTYAQPPLTTTAANPVVVNAGEKRRCSTSPTKSSTLALEQDEPTPPLDDTDTELEQEEGEASADSDSSGEEVRPKKRRAYSRKSDSSIPWILRYWIRKAASADLTAMLENPQVTKDIFRSRMNVITKTFKIHYTPQRGSDPPKCRFEIFNQFSYKSPMGQCQLSMIAYHLGRIEEIERDKYSLKQARKNRMRYYQDLSVSLNEPKLAHDSHLQEFPRHCERAVYIVRNLGAYVLFMPEVMPPTTYKKIQIRHLLALKAYLEAKCSPFKDIARFNEKDKLIVSPSTGALTKFLEKDNPHCCRRFTAFSL
;
A
#
# COMPACT_ATOMS: atom_id res chain seq x y z
N MET A 1 39.83 -11.47 -21.06
CA MET A 1 38.46 -12.02 -21.14
C MET A 1 38.52 -13.46 -20.62
N SER A 2 38.40 -13.65 -19.30
CA SER A 2 38.38 -14.96 -18.66
C SER A 2 37.02 -15.60 -18.88
N SER A 3 36.98 -16.77 -19.53
CA SER A 3 35.77 -17.59 -19.57
C SER A 3 35.35 -17.95 -18.13
N PRO A 4 34.06 -17.90 -17.78
CA PRO A 4 33.62 -18.42 -16.50
C PRO A 4 33.95 -19.92 -16.49
N LYS A 5 34.78 -20.36 -15.53
CA LYS A 5 35.00 -21.78 -15.27
C LYS A 5 33.63 -22.39 -14.97
N ASP A 6 33.16 -23.27 -15.84
CA ASP A 6 31.99 -24.12 -15.58
C ASP A 6 32.35 -25.09 -14.44
N SER A 7 32.22 -24.60 -13.21
CA SER A 7 32.34 -25.45 -12.02
C SER A 7 31.11 -26.35 -11.96
N ALA A 8 31.34 -27.66 -11.93
CA ALA A 8 30.31 -28.65 -11.68
C ALA A 8 29.52 -28.26 -10.41
N ILE A 9 28.20 -28.39 -10.48
CA ILE A 9 27.33 -28.17 -9.32
C ILE A 9 27.65 -29.22 -8.27
N ASP A 10 27.89 -28.74 -7.05
CA ASP A 10 27.86 -29.57 -5.85
C ASP A 10 26.42 -30.05 -5.63
N GLU A 11 26.21 -31.35 -5.81
CA GLU A 11 24.88 -31.96 -5.77
C GLU A 11 24.27 -31.90 -4.37
N GLU A 12 25.08 -32.03 -3.32
CA GLU A 12 24.58 -31.98 -1.94
C GLU A 12 24.10 -30.57 -1.59
N LEU A 13 24.88 -29.56 -1.95
CA LEU A 13 24.50 -28.15 -1.78
C LEU A 13 23.28 -27.78 -2.62
N PHE A 14 23.20 -28.30 -3.85
CA PHE A 14 22.05 -28.11 -4.73
C PHE A 14 20.76 -28.69 -4.14
N GLN A 15 20.81 -29.94 -3.67
CA GLN A 15 19.66 -30.59 -3.03
C GLN A 15 19.22 -29.86 -1.75
N PHE A 16 20.17 -29.40 -0.94
CA PHE A 16 19.87 -28.61 0.24
C PHE A 16 19.19 -27.28 -0.11
N TYR A 17 19.71 -26.57 -1.12
CA TYR A 17 19.13 -25.31 -1.58
C TYR A 17 17.72 -25.50 -2.16
N LEU A 18 17.51 -26.57 -2.94
CA LEU A 18 16.21 -26.87 -3.52
C LEU A 18 15.17 -27.17 -2.43
N GLN A 19 15.51 -28.00 -1.44
CA GLN A 19 14.62 -28.29 -0.32
C GLN A 19 14.34 -27.05 0.54
N PHE A 20 15.35 -26.20 0.75
CA PHE A 20 15.18 -24.93 1.45
C PHE A 20 14.19 -24.02 0.71
N ARG A 21 14.33 -23.88 -0.61
CA ARG A 21 13.40 -23.08 -1.44
C ARG A 21 12.00 -23.66 -1.49
N LEU A 22 11.87 -24.98 -1.62
CA LEU A 22 10.57 -25.66 -1.57
C LEU A 22 9.85 -25.38 -0.25
N ARG A 23 10.55 -25.51 0.88
CA ARG A 23 10.00 -25.19 2.22
C ARG A 23 9.65 -23.72 2.37
N GLN A 24 10.46 -22.81 1.83
CA GLN A 24 10.14 -21.38 1.83
C GLN A 24 8.85 -21.11 1.07
N ILE A 25 8.66 -21.68 -0.13
CA ILE A 25 7.47 -21.47 -0.96
C ILE A 25 6.23 -22.10 -0.31
N GLN A 26 6.35 -23.32 0.21
CA GLN A 26 5.24 -24.01 0.89
C GLN A 26 4.78 -23.24 2.13
N LYS A 27 5.71 -22.79 2.98
CA LYS A 27 5.41 -22.03 4.21
C LYS A 27 5.14 -20.54 3.97
N SER A 28 5.39 -20.05 2.76
CA SER A 28 5.17 -18.65 2.44
C SER A 28 3.68 -18.34 2.46
N MET A 29 3.32 -17.33 3.25
CA MET A 29 2.04 -16.61 3.18
C MET A 29 2.05 -15.51 2.12
N LEU A 30 3.05 -15.47 1.22
CA LEU A 30 3.01 -14.60 0.04
C LEU A 30 1.69 -14.83 -0.71
N LEU A 31 1.04 -13.74 -1.09
CA LEU A 31 -0.12 -13.77 -1.97
C LEU A 31 0.40 -14.12 -3.36
N TRP A 32 0.39 -15.40 -3.68
CA TRP A 32 0.35 -15.83 -5.06
C TRP A 32 -0.96 -15.30 -5.63
N GLU A 33 -0.90 -14.55 -6.74
CA GLU A 33 -2.09 -13.95 -7.36
C GLU A 33 -3.10 -15.04 -7.77
N ASP A 34 -2.60 -16.23 -8.09
CA ASP A 34 -3.34 -17.47 -8.27
C ASP A 34 -2.68 -18.61 -7.46
N ASN A 35 -3.50 -19.44 -6.80
CA ASN A 35 -3.01 -20.66 -6.16
C ASN A 35 -2.43 -21.64 -7.19
N SER A 36 -2.85 -21.56 -8.46
CA SER A 36 -2.34 -22.38 -9.55
C SER A 36 -0.84 -22.12 -9.83
N ASP A 37 -0.36 -20.88 -9.74
CA ASP A 37 1.05 -20.54 -9.92
C ASP A 37 1.92 -21.08 -8.77
N LYS A 38 1.38 -21.02 -7.55
CA LYS A 38 2.03 -21.62 -6.38
C LYS A 38 2.16 -23.13 -6.56
N GLU A 39 1.08 -23.79 -6.96
CA GLU A 39 1.06 -25.23 -7.19
C GLU A 39 1.97 -25.61 -8.37
N ALA A 40 1.97 -24.84 -9.45
CA ALA A 40 2.86 -25.05 -10.59
C ALA A 40 4.33 -24.95 -10.17
N LEU A 41 4.71 -23.92 -9.40
CA LEU A 41 6.09 -23.78 -8.95
C LEU A 41 6.49 -24.87 -7.94
N VAL A 42 5.59 -25.23 -7.02
CA VAL A 42 5.81 -26.36 -6.11
C VAL A 42 6.00 -27.66 -6.89
N ASN A 43 5.17 -27.92 -7.91
CA ASN A 43 5.27 -29.10 -8.75
C ASN A 43 6.58 -29.11 -9.55
N ILE A 44 6.97 -27.98 -10.15
CA ILE A 44 8.25 -27.84 -10.86
C ILE A 44 9.41 -28.17 -9.91
N LEU A 45 9.48 -27.53 -8.74
CA LEU A 45 10.58 -27.74 -7.80
C LEU A 45 10.60 -29.15 -7.20
N THR A 46 9.43 -29.74 -6.97
CA THR A 46 9.32 -31.14 -6.51
C THR A 46 9.84 -32.10 -7.57
N ASN A 47 9.49 -31.87 -8.85
CA ASN A 47 10.01 -32.68 -9.96
C ASN A 47 11.53 -32.50 -10.14
N CYS A 48 12.07 -31.31 -9.87
CA CYS A 48 13.51 -31.05 -9.90
C CYS A 48 14.29 -31.79 -8.81
N GLN A 49 13.66 -32.24 -7.72
CA GLN A 49 14.33 -32.87 -6.58
C GLN A 49 14.99 -34.21 -6.95
N HIS A 50 14.49 -34.87 -7.99
CA HIS A 50 15.00 -36.15 -8.45
C HIS A 50 15.97 -36.03 -9.63
N ILE A 51 16.35 -34.81 -10.01
CA ILE A 51 17.19 -34.53 -11.18
C ILE A 51 18.54 -33.97 -10.70
N ASN A 52 19.63 -34.46 -11.28
CA ASN A 52 20.97 -33.95 -11.02
C ASN A 52 21.08 -32.46 -11.38
N GLY A 53 21.72 -31.67 -10.52
CA GLY A 53 21.83 -30.22 -10.68
C GLY A 53 22.51 -29.79 -11.98
N ASN A 54 23.52 -30.52 -12.46
CA ASN A 54 24.19 -30.21 -13.74
C ASN A 54 23.27 -30.45 -14.93
N THR A 55 22.50 -31.55 -14.92
CA THR A 55 21.49 -31.83 -15.95
C THR A 55 20.42 -30.75 -15.96
N LEU A 56 19.93 -30.36 -14.78
CA LEU A 56 18.92 -29.33 -14.64
C LEU A 56 19.43 -27.95 -15.11
N ARG A 57 20.70 -27.63 -14.82
CA ARG A 57 21.36 -26.41 -15.32
C ARG A 57 21.40 -26.38 -16.84
N MET A 58 21.75 -27.49 -17.51
CA MET A 58 21.74 -27.56 -18.97
C MET A 58 20.33 -27.33 -19.53
N VAL A 59 19.34 -28.03 -18.99
CA VAL A 59 17.94 -27.93 -19.45
C VAL A 59 17.39 -26.51 -19.26
N PHE A 60 17.59 -25.87 -18.11
CA PHE A 60 17.12 -24.51 -17.91
C PHE A 60 17.85 -23.50 -18.78
N ARG A 61 19.17 -23.68 -18.99
CA ARG A 61 19.94 -22.83 -19.90
C ARG A 61 19.35 -22.89 -21.30
N ASP A 62 19.09 -24.09 -21.82
CA ASP A 62 18.45 -24.29 -23.13
C ASP A 62 17.05 -23.66 -23.20
N ILE A 63 16.24 -23.76 -22.13
CA ILE A 63 14.91 -23.14 -22.06
C ILE A 63 15.04 -21.62 -22.10
N PHE A 64 15.93 -21.03 -21.30
CA PHE A 64 16.12 -19.59 -21.23
C PHE A 64 16.66 -19.03 -22.54
N ASP A 65 17.66 -19.68 -23.13
CA ASP A 65 18.27 -19.26 -24.40
C ASP A 65 17.22 -19.29 -25.53
N LYS A 66 16.41 -20.35 -25.63
CA LYS A 66 15.33 -20.46 -26.64
C LYS A 66 14.13 -19.53 -26.37
N SER A 67 13.87 -19.19 -25.11
CA SER A 67 12.82 -18.22 -24.74
C SER A 67 13.21 -16.77 -25.11
N ALA A 68 14.51 -16.45 -25.13
CA ALA A 68 15.01 -15.16 -25.56
C ALA A 68 14.99 -15.01 -27.10
N GLU A 69 15.21 -16.11 -27.83
CA GLU A 69 15.10 -16.14 -29.30
C GLU A 69 13.67 -15.92 -29.79
N THR A 70 12.65 -16.39 -29.06
CA THR A 70 11.23 -16.20 -29.45
C THR A 70 10.71 -14.77 -29.24
N PHE A 71 11.44 -13.92 -28.49
CA PHE A 71 11.04 -12.53 -28.23
C PHE A 71 11.77 -11.50 -29.11
N THR A 72 12.79 -11.94 -29.85
CA THR A 72 13.64 -11.06 -30.65
C THR A 72 13.59 -11.50 -32.12
N TYR A 73 12.88 -10.74 -32.95
CA TYR A 73 12.56 -10.95 -34.38
C TYR A 73 11.25 -11.69 -34.71
N ALA A 74 10.14 -10.97 -34.61
CA ALA A 74 9.11 -11.00 -35.65
C ALA A 74 9.05 -9.61 -36.31
N GLN A 75 10.06 -9.26 -37.11
CA GLN A 75 9.93 -8.16 -38.07
C GLN A 75 8.94 -8.58 -39.16
N PRO A 76 7.94 -7.75 -39.50
CA PRO A 76 7.13 -7.97 -40.70
C PRO A 76 7.93 -7.49 -41.93
N PRO A 77 8.12 -8.30 -42.98
CA PRO A 77 8.74 -7.78 -44.20
C PRO A 77 7.68 -7.00 -44.99
N LEU A 78 7.90 -5.69 -45.13
CA LEU A 78 7.23 -4.85 -46.11
C LEU A 78 7.99 -4.90 -47.45
N THR A 79 7.31 -5.49 -48.44
CA THR A 79 7.29 -5.19 -49.89
C THR A 79 8.57 -5.33 -50.75
N THR A 80 8.54 -6.23 -51.76
CA THR A 80 8.32 -5.86 -53.19
C THR A 80 8.33 -7.06 -54.17
N THR A 81 7.27 -7.12 -55.00
CA THR A 81 7.12 -7.63 -56.39
C THR A 81 7.48 -9.06 -56.87
N ALA A 82 6.42 -9.69 -57.40
CA ALA A 82 6.29 -10.51 -58.63
C ALA A 82 6.97 -11.89 -58.76
N ALA A 83 6.16 -12.96 -58.65
CA ALA A 83 5.87 -13.93 -59.73
C ALA A 83 5.17 -15.19 -59.14
N ASN A 84 3.99 -15.50 -59.66
CA ASN A 84 3.31 -16.80 -59.52
C ASN A 84 3.94 -17.83 -60.49
N PRO A 85 3.53 -19.12 -60.50
CA PRO A 85 3.04 -20.02 -59.42
C PRO A 85 3.62 -21.46 -59.55
N VAL A 86 3.53 -22.31 -58.51
CA VAL A 86 3.42 -23.78 -58.70
C VAL A 86 2.50 -24.42 -57.64
N VAL A 87 1.57 -25.21 -58.17
CA VAL A 87 0.49 -26.04 -57.63
C VAL A 87 1.00 -27.24 -56.83
N VAL A 88 0.34 -27.67 -55.73
CA VAL A 88 -0.27 -29.02 -55.54
C VAL A 88 -1.36 -28.97 -54.46
N ASN A 89 -2.53 -29.52 -54.81
CA ASN A 89 -3.75 -29.73 -54.01
C ASN A 89 -3.66 -30.92 -53.03
N ALA A 90 -4.39 -30.84 -51.92
CA ALA A 90 -5.32 -31.87 -51.40
C ALA A 90 -6.07 -31.26 -50.19
N GLY A 91 -7.37 -30.94 -50.30
CA GLY A 91 -8.47 -31.79 -49.78
C GLY A 91 -8.60 -31.64 -48.26
N GLU A 92 -9.66 -31.13 -47.62
CA GLU A 92 -11.08 -31.33 -47.87
C GLU A 92 -11.96 -30.24 -47.22
N LYS A 93 -12.95 -29.81 -47.99
CA LYS A 93 -14.33 -29.42 -47.69
C LYS A 93 -14.76 -29.39 -46.19
N ARG A 94 -15.26 -28.23 -45.74
CA ARG A 94 -16.71 -27.92 -45.75
C ARG A 94 -16.98 -26.44 -45.44
N ARG A 95 -17.66 -25.79 -46.39
CA ARG A 95 -18.36 -24.51 -46.17
C ARG A 95 -19.63 -24.76 -45.36
N CYS A 96 -20.00 -23.82 -44.49
CA CYS A 96 -21.27 -23.12 -44.69
C CYS A 96 -21.24 -21.74 -44.01
N SER A 97 -21.54 -20.74 -44.83
CA SER A 97 -21.84 -19.36 -44.48
C SER A 97 -23.28 -19.27 -43.95
N THR A 98 -23.55 -18.39 -43.00
CA THR A 98 -24.55 -17.30 -43.15
C THR A 98 -24.64 -16.49 -41.86
N SER A 99 -24.87 -15.20 -42.04
CA SER A 99 -24.80 -14.12 -41.08
C SER A 99 -26.20 -13.78 -40.48
N PRO A 100 -26.45 -12.61 -39.86
CA PRO A 100 -27.09 -12.50 -38.55
C PRO A 100 -28.57 -12.03 -38.59
N THR A 101 -29.31 -12.25 -37.50
CA THR A 101 -30.66 -11.67 -37.32
C THR A 101 -30.85 -11.11 -35.91
N LYS A 102 -31.24 -9.84 -35.86
CA LYS A 102 -31.69 -9.05 -34.69
C LYS A 102 -33.16 -9.35 -34.35
N SER A 103 -33.55 -9.19 -33.09
CA SER A 103 -34.80 -8.55 -32.58
C SER A 103 -34.85 -8.70 -31.05
N SER A 104 -34.91 -7.62 -30.24
CA SER A 104 -36.06 -6.76 -29.88
C SER A 104 -36.92 -7.38 -28.76
N THR A 105 -36.80 -6.94 -27.49
CA THR A 105 -37.54 -5.86 -26.76
C THR A 105 -38.74 -6.40 -25.96
N LEU A 106 -38.77 -6.18 -24.63
CA LEU A 106 -39.84 -5.50 -23.87
C LEU A 106 -39.69 -5.62 -22.33
N ALA A 107 -40.26 -4.61 -21.68
CA ALA A 107 -40.11 -4.15 -20.29
C ALA A 107 -41.28 -4.55 -19.36
N LEU A 108 -41.16 -4.24 -18.06
CA LEU A 108 -42.18 -3.85 -17.04
C LEU A 108 -41.47 -3.92 -15.65
N GLU A 109 -41.11 -2.83 -14.96
CA GLU A 109 -41.88 -1.87 -14.12
C GLU A 109 -42.58 -2.45 -12.87
N GLN A 110 -42.17 -1.95 -11.68
CA GLN A 110 -42.95 -1.56 -10.48
C GLN A 110 -41.94 -1.21 -9.35
N ASP A 111 -41.74 0.06 -8.99
CA ASP A 111 -42.50 0.97 -8.09
C ASP A 111 -42.21 0.81 -6.57
N GLU A 112 -41.92 1.98 -5.99
CA GLU A 112 -41.56 2.51 -4.64
C GLU A 112 -42.33 1.96 -3.38
N PRO A 113 -42.10 2.42 -2.11
CA PRO A 113 -41.44 3.68 -1.64
C PRO A 113 -40.51 3.62 -0.41
N THR A 114 -39.79 4.73 -0.27
CA THR A 114 -39.07 5.21 0.94
C THR A 114 -40.04 5.77 1.99
N PRO A 115 -39.65 5.84 3.28
CA PRO A 115 -40.18 6.88 4.18
C PRO A 115 -39.10 7.83 4.73
N PRO A 116 -39.49 9.06 5.15
CA PRO A 116 -38.62 10.23 5.21
C PRO A 116 -38.33 10.75 6.64
N LEU A 117 -37.34 11.67 6.74
CA LEU A 117 -37.12 12.75 7.73
C LEU A 117 -36.93 12.38 9.22
N ASP A 118 -35.91 12.95 9.88
CA ASP A 118 -36.11 14.16 10.71
C ASP A 118 -34.79 14.77 11.21
N ASP A 119 -34.75 16.10 11.20
CA ASP A 119 -33.78 16.96 11.88
C ASP A 119 -34.29 17.18 13.31
N THR A 120 -33.44 17.06 14.34
CA THR A 120 -33.62 17.88 15.55
C THR A 120 -32.36 17.92 16.40
N ASP A 121 -31.86 19.14 16.57
CA ASP A 121 -31.10 19.59 17.72
C ASP A 121 -31.96 19.47 19.00
N THR A 122 -31.37 18.96 20.08
CA THR A 122 -31.81 19.31 21.44
C THR A 122 -30.59 19.34 22.38
N GLU A 123 -30.39 20.51 22.98
CA GLU A 123 -29.52 20.76 24.13
C GLU A 123 -30.09 20.16 25.43
N LEU A 124 -29.24 20.16 26.47
CA LEU A 124 -29.52 19.98 27.91
C LEU A 124 -29.82 18.51 28.30
N GLU A 125 -29.17 17.93 29.32
CA GLU A 125 -29.21 18.38 30.71
C GLU A 125 -27.89 18.22 31.47
N GLN A 126 -27.66 19.21 32.34
CA GLN A 126 -26.81 19.17 33.52
C GLN A 126 -27.40 18.19 34.55
N GLU A 127 -26.56 17.35 35.14
CA GLU A 127 -26.77 16.93 36.52
C GLU A 127 -25.58 17.38 37.35
N GLU A 128 -25.81 18.46 38.09
CA GLU A 128 -25.11 18.79 39.31
C GLU A 128 -25.57 17.83 40.41
N GLY A 129 -24.61 17.26 41.13
CA GLY A 129 -24.83 16.59 42.41
C GLY A 129 -23.78 17.08 43.40
N GLU A 130 -24.10 18.19 44.06
CA GLU A 130 -23.47 18.62 45.32
C GLU A 130 -23.85 17.65 46.46
N ALA A 131 -22.91 17.33 47.36
CA ALA A 131 -22.92 17.89 48.73
C ALA A 131 -22.12 17.05 49.77
N SER A 132 -21.43 17.82 50.64
CA SER A 132 -20.94 17.56 52.02
C SER A 132 -19.69 16.66 52.22
N ALA A 133 -18.56 17.15 52.76
CA ALA A 133 -18.29 17.73 54.11
C ALA A 133 -18.41 16.66 55.21
N ASP A 134 -17.54 16.46 56.19
CA ASP A 134 -16.30 17.06 56.71
C ASP A 134 -15.70 15.99 57.64
N SER A 135 -14.41 16.02 57.94
CA SER A 135 -13.87 15.84 59.31
C SER A 135 -12.35 15.83 59.34
N ASP A 136 -11.85 16.83 60.04
CA ASP A 136 -10.50 17.01 60.57
C ASP A 136 -9.98 15.81 61.38
N SER A 137 -8.65 15.62 61.35
CA SER A 137 -7.88 15.32 62.56
C SER A 137 -6.38 15.56 62.34
N SER A 138 -5.88 16.52 63.11
CA SER A 138 -4.52 16.97 63.41
C SER A 138 -3.37 15.94 63.46
N GLY A 139 -2.15 16.43 63.16
CA GLY A 139 -0.99 16.24 64.06
C GLY A 139 0.32 15.73 63.45
N GLU A 140 1.31 16.65 63.35
CA GLU A 140 2.78 16.40 63.33
C GLU A 140 3.36 15.62 62.12
N GLU A 141 4.55 15.85 61.57
CA GLU A 141 5.78 16.51 62.00
C GLU A 141 6.58 16.84 60.72
N VAL A 142 7.10 18.06 60.63
CA VAL A 142 7.93 18.51 59.50
C VAL A 142 9.32 17.88 59.59
N ARG A 143 9.65 16.96 58.68
CA ARG A 143 11.04 16.57 58.38
C ARG A 143 11.35 16.77 56.89
N PRO A 144 12.34 17.60 56.52
CA PRO A 144 12.69 17.84 55.14
C PRO A 144 13.55 16.68 54.63
N LYS A 145 12.91 15.64 54.08
CA LYS A 145 13.65 14.60 53.35
C LYS A 145 14.04 15.14 51.98
N LYS A 146 15.33 15.50 51.89
CA LYS A 146 16.13 15.72 50.68
C LYS A 146 15.46 15.14 49.44
N ARG A 147 14.91 16.03 48.60
CA ARG A 147 14.57 15.73 47.21
C ARG A 147 15.85 15.27 46.51
N ARG A 148 16.08 13.95 46.48
CA ARG A 148 16.86 13.36 45.40
C ARG A 148 16.06 13.65 44.14
N ALA A 149 16.53 14.64 43.38
CA ALA A 149 16.13 14.85 42.01
C ALA A 149 16.58 13.62 41.20
N TYR A 150 15.82 12.53 41.33
CA TYR A 150 15.67 11.63 40.21
C TYR A 150 14.85 12.41 39.19
N SER A 151 15.56 12.93 38.18
CA SER A 151 14.98 13.27 36.90
C SER A 151 14.08 12.11 36.48
N ARG A 152 12.78 12.22 36.75
CA ARG A 152 11.75 11.37 36.17
C ARG A 152 11.92 11.54 34.66
N LYS A 153 12.51 10.53 34.01
CA LYS A 153 12.32 10.31 32.58
C LYS A 153 10.81 10.46 32.36
N SER A 154 10.39 11.49 31.63
CA SER A 154 8.97 11.77 31.45
C SER A 154 8.33 10.52 30.88
N ASP A 155 7.46 9.88 31.65
CA ASP A 155 6.75 8.70 31.21
C ASP A 155 5.98 9.08 29.96
N SER A 156 6.46 8.55 28.84
CA SER A 156 5.90 8.70 27.50
C SER A 156 4.64 7.85 27.38
N SER A 157 3.68 8.10 28.27
CA SER A 157 2.39 7.44 28.21
C SER A 157 1.58 8.03 27.07
N ILE A 158 0.99 7.16 26.25
CA ILE A 158 0.04 7.56 25.22
C ILE A 158 -1.11 8.31 25.92
N PRO A 159 -1.45 9.55 25.49
CA PRO A 159 -2.60 10.27 26.01
C PRO A 159 -3.84 9.37 26.04
N TRP A 160 -4.62 9.40 27.12
CA TRP A 160 -5.75 8.48 27.31
C TRP A 160 -6.71 8.47 26.11
N ILE A 161 -6.94 9.65 25.52
CA ILE A 161 -7.77 9.88 24.34
C ILE A 161 -7.25 9.19 23.07
N LEU A 162 -5.97 8.84 23.03
CA LEU A 162 -5.30 8.17 21.90
C LEU A 162 -5.11 6.67 22.09
N ARG A 163 -5.38 6.10 23.27
CA ARG A 163 -5.14 4.67 23.57
C ARG A 163 -5.92 3.72 22.67
N TYR A 164 -7.09 4.17 22.17
CA TYR A 164 -7.88 3.40 21.21
C TYR A 164 -7.24 3.36 19.81
N TRP A 165 -6.57 4.44 19.41
CA TRP A 165 -6.01 4.62 18.06
C TRP A 165 -4.56 4.14 17.95
N ILE A 166 -3.74 4.45 18.97
CA ILE A 166 -2.36 3.99 19.07
C ILE A 166 -2.35 2.79 19.99
N ARG A 167 -2.45 1.59 19.38
CA ARG A 167 -2.37 0.32 20.11
C ARG A 167 -1.01 0.20 20.80
N LYS A 168 -0.95 -0.61 21.87
CA LYS A 168 0.31 -0.93 22.56
C LYS A 168 1.43 -1.38 21.60
N ALA A 169 1.08 -2.16 20.57
CA ALA A 169 2.02 -2.56 19.53
C ALA A 169 2.54 -1.37 18.69
N ALA A 170 1.66 -0.47 18.25
CA ALA A 170 2.06 0.75 17.52
C ALA A 170 2.96 1.66 18.37
N SER A 171 2.74 1.72 19.68
CA SER A 171 3.61 2.44 20.61
C SER A 171 4.99 1.80 20.75
N ALA A 172 5.06 0.46 20.77
CA ALA A 172 6.32 -0.27 20.78
C ALA A 172 7.09 -0.07 19.46
N ASP A 173 6.39 -0.14 18.33
CA ASP A 173 6.96 0.13 17.00
C ASP A 173 7.49 1.57 16.92
N LEU A 174 6.73 2.55 17.40
CA LEU A 174 7.17 3.95 17.47
C LEU A 174 8.39 4.12 18.38
N THR A 175 8.45 3.42 19.52
CA THR A 175 9.63 3.47 20.41
C THR A 175 10.85 2.91 19.71
N ALA A 176 10.73 1.74 19.06
CA ALA A 176 11.80 1.14 18.29
C ALA A 176 12.29 2.03 17.13
N MET A 177 11.36 2.71 16.44
CA MET A 177 11.67 3.68 15.40
C MET A 177 12.55 4.83 15.93
N LEU A 178 12.25 5.32 17.15
CA LEU A 178 12.92 6.45 17.78
C LEU A 178 14.26 6.08 18.43
N GLU A 179 14.42 4.83 18.86
CA GLU A 179 15.71 4.30 19.35
C GLU A 179 16.76 4.23 18.23
N ASN A 180 16.33 4.00 16.98
CA ASN A 180 17.21 3.86 15.83
C ASN A 180 16.82 4.83 14.70
N PRO A 181 16.93 6.16 14.90
CA PRO A 181 16.35 7.15 14.01
C PRO A 181 16.96 7.09 12.60
N GLN A 182 18.28 6.87 12.47
CA GLN A 182 18.92 6.79 11.16
C GLN A 182 18.43 5.59 10.33
N VAL A 183 18.34 4.42 10.97
CA VAL A 183 17.81 3.21 10.34
C VAL A 183 16.37 3.45 9.89
N THR A 184 15.54 4.01 10.77
CA THR A 184 14.15 4.38 10.44
C THR A 184 14.06 5.34 9.26
N LYS A 185 14.96 6.34 9.19
CA LYS A 185 15.04 7.24 8.04
C LYS A 185 15.35 6.48 6.76
N ASP A 186 16.33 5.57 6.77
CA ASP A 186 16.71 4.78 5.60
C ASP A 186 15.58 3.84 5.16
N ILE A 187 14.85 3.25 6.13
CA ILE A 187 13.64 2.45 5.90
C ILE A 187 12.57 3.28 5.18
N PHE A 188 12.26 4.48 5.69
CA PHE A 188 11.27 5.36 5.07
C PHE A 188 11.69 5.80 3.67
N ARG A 189 12.96 6.18 3.46
CA ARG A 189 13.49 6.52 2.12
C ARG A 189 13.32 5.38 1.14
N SER A 190 13.66 4.16 1.57
CA SER A 190 13.49 2.95 0.74
C SER A 190 12.03 2.76 0.33
N ARG A 191 11.10 2.79 1.30
CA ARG A 191 9.65 2.69 1.04
C ARG A 191 9.18 3.78 0.06
N MET A 192 9.55 5.04 0.31
CA MET A 192 9.20 6.18 -0.54
C MET A 192 9.70 6.02 -1.98
N ASN A 193 10.97 5.62 -2.15
CA ASN A 193 11.59 5.46 -3.47
C ASN A 193 10.99 4.29 -4.27
N VAL A 194 10.55 3.23 -3.59
CA VAL A 194 9.86 2.11 -4.24
C VAL A 194 8.44 2.53 -4.63
N ILE A 195 7.67 3.08 -3.69
CA ILE A 195 6.25 3.39 -3.89
C ILE A 195 6.02 4.50 -4.91
N THR A 196 6.88 5.50 -4.97
CA THR A 196 6.82 6.56 -6.00
C THR A 196 6.89 6.04 -7.43
N LYS A 197 7.39 4.81 -7.62
CA LYS A 197 7.51 4.16 -8.93
C LYS A 197 6.40 3.15 -9.20
N THR A 198 5.56 2.82 -8.23
CA THR A 198 4.57 1.74 -8.38
C THR A 198 3.24 2.20 -8.95
N PHE A 199 2.99 3.50 -9.01
CA PHE A 199 1.78 4.03 -9.64
C PHE A 199 1.97 5.43 -10.21
N LYS A 200 1.09 5.82 -11.13
CA LYS A 200 0.90 7.19 -11.63
C LYS A 200 -0.58 7.54 -11.61
N ILE A 201 -0.88 8.78 -11.23
CA ILE A 201 -2.22 9.36 -11.31
C ILE A 201 -2.14 10.51 -12.30
N HIS A 202 -2.78 10.34 -13.44
CA HIS A 202 -2.87 11.35 -14.49
C HIS A 202 -4.13 12.17 -14.25
N TYR A 203 -3.97 13.39 -13.78
CA TYR A 203 -5.08 14.33 -13.56
C TYR A 203 -4.94 15.54 -14.48
N THR A 204 -5.96 15.80 -15.29
CA THR A 204 -6.05 17.00 -16.12
C THR A 204 -7.35 17.73 -15.80
N PRO A 205 -7.29 18.89 -15.13
CA PRO A 205 -8.48 19.70 -14.90
C PRO A 205 -8.96 20.23 -16.25
N GLN A 206 -10.24 20.05 -16.57
CA GLN A 206 -10.84 20.59 -17.79
C GLN A 206 -11.53 21.92 -17.53
N ARG A 207 -11.43 22.84 -18.50
CA ARG A 207 -12.18 24.10 -18.51
C ARG A 207 -13.48 23.91 -19.29
N GLY A 208 -14.60 24.36 -18.74
CA GLY A 208 -15.92 24.30 -19.39
C GLY A 208 -16.80 23.18 -18.85
N SER A 209 -17.67 22.65 -19.71
CA SER A 209 -18.68 21.62 -19.37
C SER A 209 -18.13 20.19 -19.35
N ASP A 210 -16.93 19.97 -19.88
CA ASP A 210 -16.39 18.62 -20.01
C ASP A 210 -15.88 18.07 -18.66
N PRO A 211 -16.09 16.76 -18.38
CA PRO A 211 -15.71 16.17 -17.12
C PRO A 211 -14.17 16.01 -17.02
N PRO A 212 -13.55 16.40 -15.89
CA PRO A 212 -12.11 16.26 -15.69
C PRO A 212 -11.64 14.83 -15.89
N LYS A 213 -10.46 14.69 -16.50
CA LYS A 213 -9.87 13.38 -16.80
C LYS A 213 -8.93 13.00 -15.67
N CYS A 214 -9.28 11.93 -14.96
CA CYS A 214 -8.41 11.27 -13.98
C CYS A 214 -8.23 9.82 -14.41
N ARG A 215 -6.99 9.36 -14.53
CA ARG A 215 -6.65 7.96 -14.84
C ARG A 215 -5.59 7.46 -13.87
N PHE A 216 -5.78 6.22 -13.42
CA PHE A 216 -4.85 5.53 -12.55
C PHE A 216 -4.06 4.50 -13.37
N GLU A 217 -2.75 4.47 -13.17
CA GLU A 217 -1.85 3.45 -13.71
C GLU A 217 -1.11 2.83 -12.53
N ILE A 218 -1.47 1.60 -12.16
CA ILE A 218 -0.80 0.84 -11.10
C ILE A 218 0.13 -0.15 -11.80
N PHE A 219 1.45 0.05 -11.69
CA PHE A 219 2.45 -0.80 -12.35
C PHE A 219 2.80 -2.02 -11.51
N ASN A 220 2.90 -1.81 -10.19
CA ASN A 220 3.22 -2.87 -9.22
C ASN A 220 2.24 -2.77 -8.05
N GLN A 221 1.40 -3.77 -7.88
CA GLN A 221 0.45 -3.84 -6.79
C GLN A 221 1.07 -4.57 -5.60
N PHE A 222 1.05 -3.96 -4.43
CA PHE A 222 1.41 -4.65 -3.20
C PHE A 222 0.15 -5.18 -2.50
N SER A 223 0.32 -6.27 -1.75
CA SER A 223 -0.70 -6.74 -0.82
C SER A 223 -1.18 -5.61 0.10
N TYR A 224 -2.49 -5.33 0.14
CA TYR A 224 -3.06 -4.29 1.01
C TYR A 224 -2.79 -4.52 2.50
N LYS A 225 -2.52 -5.77 2.90
CA LYS A 225 -2.18 -6.12 4.29
C LYS A 225 -0.71 -5.83 4.61
N SER A 226 0.16 -5.84 3.60
CA SER A 226 1.60 -5.60 3.79
C SER A 226 1.88 -4.13 4.13
N PRO A 227 3.00 -3.83 4.84
CA PRO A 227 3.43 -2.46 5.05
C PRO A 227 3.55 -1.66 3.75
N MET A 228 4.13 -2.25 2.70
CA MET A 228 4.29 -1.59 1.39
C MET A 228 2.95 -1.25 0.73
N GLY A 229 1.97 -2.16 0.76
CA GLY A 229 0.64 -1.89 0.23
C GLY A 229 -0.14 -0.88 1.05
N GLN A 230 0.02 -0.86 2.37
CA GLN A 230 -0.57 0.17 3.22
C GLN A 230 0.04 1.56 2.93
N CYS A 231 1.35 1.64 2.72
CA CYS A 231 2.02 2.87 2.30
C CYS A 231 1.57 3.32 0.90
N GLN A 232 1.49 2.39 -0.06
CA GLN A 232 0.99 2.66 -1.42
C GLN A 232 -0.44 3.22 -1.37
N LEU A 233 -1.34 2.58 -0.60
CA LEU A 233 -2.71 3.04 -0.43
C LEU A 233 -2.78 4.43 0.22
N SER A 234 -1.94 4.69 1.23
CA SER A 234 -1.89 5.99 1.91
C SER A 234 -1.39 7.09 0.98
N MET A 235 -0.42 6.78 0.11
CA MET A 235 0.10 7.73 -0.88
C MET A 235 -0.92 8.01 -2.00
N ILE A 236 -1.63 6.98 -2.49
CA ILE A 236 -2.75 7.14 -3.42
C ILE A 236 -3.85 8.01 -2.79
N ALA A 237 -4.24 7.73 -1.55
CA ALA A 237 -5.25 8.50 -0.83
C ALA A 237 -4.84 9.97 -0.66
N TYR A 238 -3.57 10.24 -0.35
CA TYR A 238 -3.04 11.61 -0.31
C TYR A 238 -3.22 12.31 -1.66
N HIS A 239 -2.72 11.74 -2.76
CA HIS A 239 -2.81 12.37 -4.09
C HIS A 239 -4.26 12.59 -4.53
N LEU A 240 -5.13 11.63 -4.27
CA LEU A 240 -6.54 11.76 -4.62
C LEU A 240 -7.24 12.82 -3.76
N GLY A 241 -6.91 12.92 -2.48
CA GLY A 241 -7.37 14.01 -1.62
C GLY A 241 -6.91 15.38 -2.11
N ARG A 242 -5.69 15.50 -2.66
CA ARG A 242 -5.19 16.74 -3.29
C ARG A 242 -5.97 17.10 -4.55
N ILE A 243 -6.29 16.11 -5.39
CA ILE A 243 -7.16 16.30 -6.56
C ILE A 243 -8.54 16.80 -6.11
N GLU A 244 -9.15 16.19 -5.09
CA GLU A 244 -10.45 16.60 -4.57
C GLU A 244 -10.47 18.01 -3.97
N GLU A 245 -9.36 18.50 -3.43
CA GLU A 245 -9.23 19.91 -3.02
C GLU A 245 -9.21 20.84 -4.23
N ILE A 246 -8.40 20.52 -5.24
CA ILE A 246 -8.34 21.29 -6.50
C ILE A 246 -9.71 21.35 -7.17
N GLU A 247 -10.47 20.25 -7.14
CA GLU A 247 -11.80 20.17 -7.73
C GLU A 247 -12.83 20.98 -6.95
N ARG A 248 -12.76 20.98 -5.61
CA ARG A 248 -13.66 21.77 -4.76
C ARG A 248 -13.53 23.27 -5.03
N ASP A 249 -12.33 23.73 -5.37
CA ASP A 249 -12.08 25.13 -5.69
C ASP A 249 -12.54 25.52 -7.12
N LYS A 250 -12.67 24.54 -8.02
CA LYS A 250 -12.93 24.78 -9.46
C LYS A 250 -14.35 24.45 -9.92
N TYR A 251 -15.00 23.50 -9.27
CA TYR A 251 -16.28 22.95 -9.70
C TYR A 251 -17.34 23.13 -8.61
N SER A 252 -18.62 23.09 -9.01
CA SER A 252 -19.72 23.07 -8.05
C SER A 252 -19.65 21.84 -7.15
N LEU A 253 -20.15 21.94 -5.91
CA LEU A 253 -20.15 20.84 -4.95
C LEU A 253 -20.77 19.56 -5.52
N LYS A 254 -21.85 19.69 -6.32
CA LYS A 254 -22.52 18.57 -6.99
C LYS A 254 -21.60 17.91 -8.03
N GLN A 255 -20.89 18.70 -8.82
CA GLN A 255 -19.97 18.18 -9.83
C GLN A 255 -18.73 17.53 -9.20
N ALA A 256 -18.12 18.17 -8.20
CA ALA A 256 -16.98 17.61 -7.48
C ALA A 256 -17.33 16.26 -6.82
N ARG A 257 -18.53 16.14 -6.22
CA ARG A 257 -19.03 14.87 -5.69
C ARG A 257 -19.18 13.81 -6.78
N LYS A 258 -19.73 14.16 -7.94
CA LYS A 258 -19.89 13.24 -9.09
C LYS A 258 -18.54 12.75 -9.62
N ASN A 259 -17.58 13.65 -9.80
CA ASN A 259 -16.22 13.33 -10.24
C ASN A 259 -15.52 12.40 -9.25
N ARG A 260 -15.60 12.71 -7.95
CA ARG A 260 -15.03 11.88 -6.88
C ARG A 260 -15.54 10.43 -6.94
N MET A 261 -16.85 10.23 -7.10
CA MET A 261 -17.41 8.87 -7.20
C MET A 261 -16.83 8.10 -8.39
N ARG A 262 -16.69 8.77 -9.55
CA ARG A 262 -16.06 8.19 -10.74
C ARG A 262 -14.61 7.79 -10.47
N TYR A 263 -13.84 8.65 -9.79
CA TYR A 263 -12.44 8.35 -9.47
C TYR A 263 -12.29 7.13 -8.57
N TYR A 264 -13.18 6.93 -7.62
CA TYR A 264 -13.12 5.76 -6.73
C TYR A 264 -13.52 4.48 -7.45
N GLN A 265 -14.49 4.55 -8.37
CA GLN A 265 -14.83 3.43 -9.25
C GLN A 265 -13.63 3.06 -10.13
N ASP A 266 -13.03 4.03 -10.81
CA ASP A 266 -11.86 3.81 -11.67
C ASP A 266 -10.65 3.27 -10.87
N LEU A 267 -10.44 3.78 -9.64
CA LEU A 267 -9.38 3.30 -8.75
C LEU A 267 -9.64 1.86 -8.27
N SER A 268 -10.89 1.51 -7.94
CA SER A 268 -11.23 0.14 -7.51
C SER A 268 -10.97 -0.87 -8.63
N VAL A 269 -11.32 -0.52 -9.87
CA VAL A 269 -10.97 -1.32 -11.06
C VAL A 269 -9.46 -1.42 -11.21
N SER A 270 -8.73 -0.31 -11.09
CA SER A 270 -7.28 -0.27 -11.28
C SER A 270 -6.48 -1.00 -10.21
N LEU A 271 -7.04 -1.14 -9.00
CA LEU A 271 -6.46 -1.91 -7.90
C LEU A 271 -6.92 -3.38 -7.89
N ASN A 272 -7.74 -3.83 -8.83
CA ASN A 272 -8.36 -5.17 -8.81
C ASN A 272 -8.99 -5.51 -7.43
N GLU A 273 -9.50 -4.51 -6.73
CA GLU A 273 -10.01 -4.64 -5.36
C GLU A 273 -11.51 -4.29 -5.38
N PRO A 274 -12.38 -5.25 -5.70
CA PRO A 274 -13.82 -5.02 -5.82
C PRO A 274 -14.45 -4.52 -4.51
N LYS A 275 -13.78 -4.77 -3.37
CA LYS A 275 -14.19 -4.26 -2.05
C LYS A 275 -14.12 -2.74 -1.97
N LEU A 276 -13.21 -2.08 -2.69
CA LEU A 276 -13.16 -0.61 -2.77
C LEU A 276 -14.37 -0.02 -3.51
N ALA A 277 -15.02 -0.78 -4.39
CA ALA A 277 -16.25 -0.40 -5.10
C ALA A 277 -17.55 -0.73 -4.34
N HIS A 278 -17.48 -1.40 -3.19
CA HIS A 278 -18.67 -1.63 -2.36
C HIS A 278 -19.01 -0.39 -1.52
N ASP A 279 -20.32 -0.13 -1.34
CA ASP A 279 -20.87 1.08 -0.72
C ASP A 279 -20.26 1.43 0.65
N SER A 280 -19.92 0.42 1.46
CA SER A 280 -19.30 0.63 2.78
C SER A 280 -17.90 1.25 2.70
N HIS A 281 -17.13 0.94 1.66
CA HIS A 281 -15.78 1.51 1.46
C HIS A 281 -15.80 2.82 0.66
N LEU A 282 -16.83 3.07 -0.15
CA LEU A 282 -17.06 4.35 -0.83
C LEU A 282 -17.33 5.50 0.16
N GLN A 283 -17.81 5.22 1.38
CA GLN A 283 -17.92 6.22 2.44
C GLN A 283 -16.62 6.41 3.25
N GLU A 284 -15.83 5.35 3.43
CA GLU A 284 -14.62 5.39 4.27
C GLU A 284 -13.39 5.94 3.54
N PHE A 285 -13.23 5.63 2.25
CA PHE A 285 -12.10 6.07 1.45
C PHE A 285 -12.00 7.59 1.26
N PRO A 286 -13.11 8.35 1.04
CA PRO A 286 -13.03 9.81 1.04
C PRO A 286 -12.51 10.39 2.35
N ARG A 287 -12.94 9.82 3.49
CA ARG A 287 -12.42 10.23 4.81
C ARG A 287 -10.92 9.92 4.93
N HIS A 288 -10.47 8.81 4.37
CA HIS A 288 -9.04 8.48 4.30
C HIS A 288 -8.26 9.54 3.49
N CYS A 289 -8.75 9.91 2.31
CA CYS A 289 -8.12 10.91 1.45
C CYS A 289 -8.00 12.28 2.14
N GLU A 290 -9.10 12.77 2.72
CA GLU A 290 -9.13 14.04 3.46
C GLU A 290 -8.15 14.05 4.63
N ARG A 291 -8.16 12.99 5.45
CA ARG A 291 -7.31 12.89 6.65
C ARG A 291 -5.84 12.70 6.29
N ALA A 292 -5.53 11.97 5.21
CA ALA A 292 -4.17 11.83 4.71
C ALA A 292 -3.60 13.20 4.31
N VAL A 293 -4.36 14.01 3.57
CA VAL A 293 -3.94 15.38 3.21
C VAL A 293 -3.75 16.25 4.46
N TYR A 294 -4.72 16.23 5.39
CA TYR A 294 -4.62 16.97 6.64
C TYR A 294 -3.35 16.60 7.42
N ILE A 295 -3.12 15.31 7.64
CA ILE A 295 -1.97 14.84 8.41
C ILE A 295 -0.65 15.17 7.72
N VAL A 296 -0.55 15.02 6.40
CA VAL A 296 0.69 15.34 5.67
C VAL A 296 1.02 16.82 5.76
N ARG A 297 0.04 17.71 5.65
CA ARG A 297 0.25 19.16 5.81
C ARG A 297 0.73 19.54 7.20
N ASN A 298 0.28 18.80 8.22
CA ASN A 298 0.55 19.13 9.62
C ASN A 298 1.80 18.43 10.18
N LEU A 299 2.10 17.22 9.73
CA LEU A 299 3.18 16.38 10.27
C LEU A 299 4.32 16.18 9.27
N GLY A 300 4.04 16.11 7.97
CA GLY A 300 5.01 15.83 6.91
C GLY A 300 4.74 14.50 6.20
N ALA A 301 5.46 14.25 5.10
CA ALA A 301 5.19 13.11 4.22
C ALA A 301 5.50 11.74 4.84
N TYR A 302 6.43 11.66 5.79
CA TYR A 302 6.87 10.39 6.40
C TYR A 302 5.75 9.60 7.06
N VAL A 303 4.69 10.28 7.50
CA VAL A 303 3.53 9.66 8.17
C VAL A 303 2.75 8.69 7.28
N LEU A 304 2.84 8.86 5.96
CA LEU A 304 2.25 7.94 4.98
C LEU A 304 3.05 6.63 4.86
N PHE A 305 4.28 6.59 5.39
CA PHE A 305 5.24 5.50 5.23
C PHE A 305 5.54 4.75 6.54
N MET A 306 4.73 4.99 7.59
CA MET A 306 4.79 4.31 8.88
C MET A 306 3.47 3.58 9.24
N PRO A 307 3.02 2.62 8.41
CA PRO A 307 1.76 1.89 8.60
C PRO A 307 1.70 1.12 9.92
N GLU A 308 2.84 0.85 10.56
CA GLU A 308 2.90 0.24 11.89
C GLU A 308 2.30 1.14 12.98
N VAL A 309 2.42 2.46 12.82
CA VAL A 309 1.88 3.47 13.74
C VAL A 309 0.58 4.05 13.21
N MET A 310 0.55 4.34 11.90
CA MET A 310 -0.55 4.99 11.21
C MET A 310 -1.04 4.16 10.03
N PRO A 311 -1.72 3.02 10.27
CA PRO A 311 -2.27 2.22 9.19
C PRO A 311 -3.46 2.94 8.52
N PRO A 312 -3.80 2.61 7.25
CA PRO A 312 -4.97 3.13 6.53
C PRO A 312 -6.28 3.02 7.32
N THR A 313 -6.44 1.97 8.13
CA THR A 313 -7.62 1.77 8.98
C THR A 313 -7.76 2.86 10.06
N THR A 314 -6.65 3.36 10.61
CA THR A 314 -6.65 4.49 11.55
C THR A 314 -7.14 5.74 10.83
N TYR A 315 -6.60 6.06 9.66
CA TYR A 315 -7.07 7.20 8.87
C TYR A 315 -8.55 7.08 8.53
N LYS A 316 -9.07 5.91 8.15
CA LYS A 316 -10.50 5.72 7.83
C LYS A 316 -11.44 5.95 9.01
N LYS A 317 -11.01 5.64 10.23
CA LYS A 317 -11.89 5.59 11.41
C LYS A 317 -11.72 6.75 12.41
N ILE A 318 -10.53 7.37 12.49
CA ILE A 318 -10.24 8.39 13.50
C ILE A 318 -11.09 9.66 13.34
N GLN A 319 -11.78 10.09 14.38
CA GLN A 319 -12.53 11.35 14.32
C GLN A 319 -11.59 12.57 14.33
N ILE A 320 -12.03 13.69 13.75
CA ILE A 320 -11.23 14.92 13.62
C ILE A 320 -10.71 15.42 14.99
N ARG A 321 -11.54 15.38 16.04
CA ARG A 321 -11.12 15.75 17.40
C ARG A 321 -9.93 14.95 17.93
N HIS A 322 -9.84 13.66 17.59
CA HIS A 322 -8.73 12.80 17.98
C HIS A 322 -7.50 12.99 17.07
N LEU A 323 -7.71 13.47 15.84
CA LEU A 323 -6.66 13.79 14.89
C LEU A 323 -5.76 14.93 15.40
N LEU A 324 -6.33 15.90 16.11
CA LEU A 324 -5.57 16.99 16.75
C LEU A 324 -4.66 16.49 17.87
N ALA A 325 -5.19 15.65 18.77
CA ALA A 325 -4.40 15.04 19.83
C ALA A 325 -3.30 14.13 19.25
N LEU A 326 -3.64 13.37 18.21
CA LEU A 326 -2.70 12.50 17.50
C LEU A 326 -1.59 13.31 16.83
N LYS A 327 -1.94 14.44 16.20
CA LYS A 327 -0.96 15.38 15.64
C LYS A 327 0.01 15.81 16.73
N ALA A 328 -0.47 16.37 17.84
CA ALA A 328 0.41 16.86 18.91
C ALA A 328 1.34 15.75 19.43
N TYR A 329 0.82 14.53 19.60
CA TYR A 329 1.60 13.38 20.04
C TYR A 329 2.69 12.99 19.03
N LEU A 330 2.34 12.83 17.75
CA LEU A 330 3.29 12.46 16.70
C LEU A 330 4.28 13.58 16.41
N GLU A 331 3.88 14.84 16.50
CA GLU A 331 4.76 15.99 16.31
C GLU A 331 5.85 16.05 17.39
N ALA A 332 5.47 15.80 18.66
CA ALA A 332 6.42 15.76 19.78
C ALA A 332 7.41 14.59 19.69
N LYS A 333 6.99 13.46 19.09
CA LYS A 333 7.79 12.22 19.04
C LYS A 333 8.58 12.07 17.75
N CYS A 334 7.97 12.35 16.61
CA CYS A 334 8.48 12.05 15.27
C CYS A 334 9.12 13.27 14.57
N SER A 335 9.40 14.36 15.30
CA SER A 335 10.13 15.50 14.75
C SER A 335 11.45 15.13 14.05
N PRO A 336 12.21 14.09 14.46
CA PRO A 336 13.43 13.71 13.74
C PRO A 336 13.20 13.24 12.30
N PHE A 337 11.97 12.89 11.91
CA PHE A 337 11.65 12.32 10.59
C PHE A 337 11.06 13.34 9.60
N LYS A 338 10.80 14.58 10.03
CA LYS A 338 10.16 15.62 9.20
C LYS A 338 10.96 15.97 7.94
N ASP A 339 12.28 15.86 7.99
CA ASP A 339 13.22 16.26 6.94
C ASP A 339 13.45 15.20 5.85
N ILE A 340 12.87 14.00 6.00
CA ILE A 340 13.14 12.87 5.09
C ILE A 340 12.55 13.11 3.70
N ALA A 341 11.36 13.69 3.64
CA ALA A 341 10.69 13.96 2.37
C ALA A 341 9.67 15.08 2.48
N ARG A 342 9.44 15.74 1.34
CA ARG A 342 8.42 16.78 1.19
C ARG A 342 7.74 16.66 -0.16
N PHE A 343 6.50 17.12 -0.26
CA PHE A 343 5.85 17.35 -1.54
C PHE A 343 6.25 18.72 -2.07
N ASN A 344 6.51 18.83 -3.37
CA ASN A 344 6.72 20.12 -4.03
C ASN A 344 5.38 20.76 -4.44
N GLU A 345 5.44 21.93 -5.08
CA GLU A 345 4.26 22.65 -5.58
C GLU A 345 3.42 21.87 -6.58
N LYS A 346 4.02 20.88 -7.25
CA LYS A 346 3.34 19.97 -8.19
C LYS A 346 2.87 18.68 -7.51
N ASP A 347 2.80 18.67 -6.18
CA ASP A 347 2.47 17.50 -5.37
C ASP A 347 3.35 16.27 -5.65
N LYS A 348 4.57 16.45 -6.19
CA LYS A 348 5.54 15.36 -6.39
C LYS A 348 6.38 15.18 -5.13
N LEU A 349 6.47 13.94 -4.65
CA LEU A 349 7.31 13.59 -3.51
C LEU A 349 8.80 13.76 -3.86
N ILE A 350 9.51 14.54 -3.06
CA ILE A 350 10.96 14.71 -3.10
C ILE A 350 11.53 14.07 -1.83
N VAL A 351 12.36 13.05 -2.01
CA VAL A 351 13.04 12.33 -0.92
C VAL A 351 14.45 12.90 -0.74
N SER A 352 14.84 13.15 0.50
CA SER A 352 16.15 13.69 0.86
C SER A 352 17.28 12.68 0.56
N PRO A 353 18.42 13.11 -0.04
CA PRO A 353 19.43 12.23 -0.63
C PRO A 353 20.37 11.51 0.35
N SER A 354 20.23 11.65 1.68
CA SER A 354 21.19 11.00 2.60
C SER A 354 20.94 9.49 2.71
N THR A 355 21.74 8.68 2.03
CA THR A 355 21.76 7.22 2.18
C THR A 355 22.83 6.82 3.20
N GLY A 356 22.41 6.33 4.36
CA GLY A 356 23.19 5.34 5.09
C GLY A 356 23.03 3.99 4.37
N ALA A 357 24.08 3.17 4.34
CA ALA A 357 24.02 1.85 3.70
C ALA A 357 23.10 0.91 4.50
N LEU A 358 21.82 0.86 4.13
CA LEU A 358 20.79 -0.03 4.69
C LEU A 358 21.25 -1.51 4.74
N THR A 359 22.09 -1.91 3.79
CA THR A 359 22.70 -3.25 3.69
C THR A 359 23.52 -3.62 4.94
N LYS A 360 24.27 -2.67 5.53
CA LYS A 360 25.07 -2.93 6.74
C LYS A 360 24.23 -3.25 7.99
N PHE A 361 22.94 -2.92 7.97
CA PHE A 361 22.04 -3.14 9.09
C PHE A 361 21.20 -4.41 8.93
N LEU A 362 20.79 -4.75 7.69
CA LEU A 362 20.11 -6.01 7.40
C LEU A 362 21.01 -7.24 7.62
N GLU A 363 22.34 -7.06 7.60
CA GLU A 363 23.33 -8.10 7.89
C GLU A 363 23.56 -8.33 9.40
N LYS A 364 23.13 -7.43 10.28
CA LYS A 364 23.27 -7.61 11.73
C LYS A 364 22.04 -8.30 12.31
N ASP A 365 22.15 -9.61 12.52
CA ASP A 365 21.22 -10.44 13.29
C ASP A 365 20.98 -9.83 14.69
N ASN A 366 19.95 -8.99 14.81
CA ASN A 366 19.46 -8.55 16.11
C ASN A 366 17.95 -8.84 16.20
N PRO A 367 17.55 -10.03 16.66
CA PRO A 367 16.17 -10.52 16.58
C PRO A 367 15.18 -9.84 17.56
N HIS A 368 15.59 -8.78 18.26
CA HIS A 368 14.81 -8.19 19.36
C HIS A 368 14.11 -6.85 19.07
N CYS A 369 14.36 -6.19 17.94
CA CYS A 369 13.56 -5.02 17.54
C CYS A 369 12.39 -5.49 16.66
N CYS A 370 11.16 -5.29 17.15
CA CYS A 370 9.87 -5.53 16.47
C CYS A 370 9.97 -6.10 15.05
N ARG A 371 9.79 -7.42 14.88
CA ARG A 371 9.79 -8.12 13.58
C ARG A 371 8.89 -7.48 12.50
N ARG A 372 7.90 -6.66 12.90
CA ARG A 372 7.02 -5.94 11.98
C ARG A 372 7.70 -4.75 11.29
N PHE A 373 8.59 -4.07 11.99
CA PHE A 373 9.22 -2.84 11.51
C PHE A 373 10.39 -3.11 10.56
N THR A 374 11.12 -4.21 10.78
CA THR A 374 12.29 -4.62 9.98
C THR A 374 11.97 -5.56 8.82
N ALA A 375 10.70 -5.88 8.58
CA ALA A 375 10.29 -6.74 7.47
C ALA A 375 10.47 -6.04 6.11
N PHE A 376 11.68 -6.08 5.57
CA PHE A 376 11.96 -5.83 4.16
C PHE A 376 11.98 -7.18 3.44
N SER A 377 10.91 -7.50 2.72
CA SER A 377 11.00 -8.42 1.58
C SER A 377 11.15 -7.54 0.34
N LEU A 378 12.37 -7.45 -0.18
CA LEU A 378 12.67 -6.88 -1.50
C LEU A 378 12.16 -7.79 -2.61
#